data_AF-A0A6A6DX51-F1
#
_entry.id   AF-A0A6A6DX51-F1
#
_cell.length_a   1.000
_cell.length_b   1.000
_cell.length_c   1.000
_cell.angle_alpha   90.00
_cell.angle_beta   90.00
_cell.angle_gamma   90.00
#
_symmetry.space_group_name_H-M   'P 1'
#
loop_
_entity.id
_entity.type
_entity.pdbx_description
1 polymer ?
#
loop_
_entity_poly.entity_id
_entity_poly.type
_entity_poly.pdbx_seq_one_letter_code
_entity_poly.pdbx_strand_id
1 'polypeptide(L)'
;MHFSLSTIAAAALIFSAADASPHRGHSGRPYGTGRLSGFPFPSGARPTGRPGRPSGRPSGGFPFPPANGTDFPGLSGPAPTGPVPTGFPTELPSGFPTELPSGIPTDLPSGLPTEIPSVSFAFPSSIEGNINAAAASTKTKSSKSTKTTAAVESSATGSDNSSTPASTFAPSSSAATTTFPEAAGSSSLSEPMVVDGVFDGGMVRFDRGTACGGQGEGGDSDAVFQVQEGGTLKNVIIGADQTEGVHCMGACTIENVWWEAVCEDALTIKQESGVSYVIGGGAKGADDKVVQHNGGGTISISGFYVSDFGKLYRSCGNCDTMYERHVIIDNVIADSGKVLAGINSNYGDTATITNSCVSNTKSICTEFEGNDTGDEPTEISSGISESCIYTDADTTTC
;
A
#
# COMPACT_ATOMS: atom_id res chain seq x y z
N MET A 1 0.41 25.91 51.11
CA MET A 1 -0.36 24.78 51.66
C MET A 1 0.38 23.51 51.26
N HIS A 2 1.11 22.91 52.20
CA HIS A 2 1.87 21.69 51.99
C HIS A 2 0.97 20.49 52.24
N PHE A 3 0.95 19.50 51.34
CA PHE A 3 0.49 18.16 51.67
C PHE A 3 1.55 17.13 51.29
N SER A 4 1.81 16.28 52.29
CA SER A 4 2.88 15.30 52.39
C SER A 4 2.50 13.99 51.71
N LEU A 5 3.45 13.37 51.01
CA LEU A 5 3.44 11.94 50.69
C LEU A 5 3.77 11.15 51.97
N SER A 6 3.08 10.01 52.19
CA SER A 6 3.65 8.68 52.47
C SER A 6 2.66 7.72 53.18
N THR A 7 2.79 6.41 52.85
CA THR A 7 2.31 5.17 53.53
C THR A 7 0.82 4.82 53.37
N ILE A 8 0.37 3.61 52.97
CA ILE A 8 0.72 2.19 53.29
C ILE A 8 0.22 1.30 52.11
N ALA A 9 1.05 0.55 51.36
CA ALA A 9 1.51 -0.85 51.51
C ALA A 9 0.47 -2.00 51.46
N ALA A 10 0.62 -2.84 50.41
CA ALA A 10 0.55 -4.30 50.34
C ALA A 10 -0.76 -5.09 50.64
N ALA A 11 -1.23 -5.82 49.61
CA ALA A 11 -1.74 -7.18 49.75
C ALA A 11 -1.52 -7.96 48.44
N ALA A 12 -0.75 -9.05 48.52
CA ALA A 12 -0.54 -10.02 47.46
C ALA A 12 -0.90 -11.42 47.98
N LEU A 13 -1.45 -12.22 47.05
CA LEU A 13 -1.47 -13.70 46.97
C LEU A 13 -2.40 -14.48 47.93
N ILE A 14 -3.23 -15.37 47.35
CA ILE A 14 -3.05 -16.85 47.40
C ILE A 14 -4.15 -17.58 46.59
N PHE A 15 -3.68 -18.42 45.65
CA PHE A 15 -4.16 -19.72 45.12
C PHE A 15 -5.65 -19.99 44.76
N SER A 16 -5.89 -20.51 43.55
CA SER A 16 -5.83 -21.97 43.32
C SER A 16 -6.00 -22.35 41.83
N ALA A 17 -5.15 -23.28 41.39
CA ALA A 17 -5.28 -24.02 40.14
C ALA A 17 -6.08 -25.31 40.37
N ALA A 18 -6.89 -25.74 39.39
CA ALA A 18 -7.25 -27.14 39.19
C ALA A 18 -7.88 -27.39 37.81
N ASP A 19 -7.09 -28.10 37.01
CA ASP A 19 -7.44 -29.34 36.31
C ASP A 19 -8.27 -29.35 35.01
N ALA A 20 -7.74 -30.15 34.09
CA ALA A 20 -8.30 -30.52 32.81
C ALA A 20 -9.15 -31.79 32.95
N SER A 21 -10.27 -31.90 32.23
CA SER A 21 -10.65 -33.16 31.57
C SER A 21 -11.87 -33.04 30.63
N PRO A 22 -11.98 -33.94 29.64
CA PRO A 22 -12.87 -33.82 28.49
C PRO A 22 -14.19 -34.58 28.69
N HIS A 23 -15.27 -34.15 28.02
CA HIS A 23 -16.51 -34.94 27.96
C HIS A 23 -16.79 -35.50 26.56
N ARG A 24 -16.66 -36.84 26.49
CA ARG A 24 -17.31 -37.73 25.52
C ARG A 24 -18.83 -37.68 25.66
N GLY A 25 -19.51 -37.92 24.54
CA GLY A 25 -20.96 -37.90 24.41
C GLY A 25 -21.72 -39.06 25.06
N HIS A 26 -23.05 -38.95 24.99
CA HIS A 26 -23.98 -40.06 25.15
C HIS A 26 -25.22 -39.87 24.25
N SER A 27 -25.57 -40.99 23.62
CA SER A 27 -26.74 -41.32 22.84
C SER A 27 -28.01 -41.50 23.68
N GLY A 28 -29.20 -41.28 23.09
CA GLY A 28 -30.42 -41.99 23.48
C GLY A 28 -31.74 -41.19 23.44
N ARG A 29 -32.61 -41.53 22.47
CA ARG A 29 -34.02 -41.08 22.25
C ARG A 29 -35.02 -41.74 23.26
N PRO A 30 -36.39 -41.74 23.14
CA PRO A 30 -37.32 -41.22 22.11
C PRO A 30 -38.74 -40.70 22.56
N TYR A 31 -39.53 -40.33 21.54
CA TYR A 31 -41.02 -40.30 21.39
C TYR A 31 -41.81 -38.99 21.56
N GLY A 32 -42.62 -38.67 20.54
CA GLY A 32 -43.75 -37.73 20.66
C GLY A 32 -44.29 -37.12 19.35
N THR A 33 -44.75 -37.97 18.44
CA THR A 33 -45.72 -37.78 17.33
C THR A 33 -46.47 -36.44 17.15
N GLY A 34 -46.49 -35.91 15.91
CA GLY A 34 -47.51 -34.96 15.44
C GLY A 34 -47.49 -34.80 13.91
N ARG A 35 -48.35 -35.54 13.20
CA ARG A 35 -48.65 -35.42 11.75
C ARG A 35 -49.55 -34.20 11.49
N LEU A 36 -49.40 -33.54 10.33
CA LEU A 36 -50.39 -33.54 9.22
C LEU A 36 -50.02 -32.58 8.05
N SER A 37 -50.09 -33.12 6.82
CA SER A 37 -50.44 -32.53 5.50
C SER A 37 -49.67 -31.32 4.94
N GLY A 38 -49.24 -31.23 3.67
CA GLY A 38 -49.38 -32.09 2.49
C GLY A 38 -49.21 -31.29 1.17
N PHE A 39 -48.65 -31.98 0.15
CA PHE A 39 -48.64 -31.70 -1.31
C PHE A 39 -47.49 -30.84 -1.94
N PRO A 40 -47.13 -31.05 -3.23
CA PRO A 40 -46.29 -32.17 -3.69
C PRO A 40 -45.17 -31.74 -4.68
N PHE A 41 -44.11 -32.53 -4.80
CA PHE A 41 -43.21 -32.51 -5.97
C PHE A 41 -43.14 -33.91 -6.60
N PRO A 42 -43.09 -34.02 -7.94
CA PRO A 42 -43.31 -35.27 -8.64
C PRO A 42 -42.06 -36.16 -8.70
N SER A 43 -42.33 -37.46 -8.67
CA SER A 43 -41.39 -38.56 -8.84
C SER A 43 -40.94 -38.73 -10.29
N GLY A 44 -39.64 -38.96 -10.47
CA GLY A 44 -39.11 -40.20 -11.04
C GLY A 44 -39.11 -40.37 -12.57
N ALA A 45 -37.91 -40.46 -13.13
CA ALA A 45 -37.54 -41.56 -14.03
C ALA A 45 -36.01 -41.65 -14.19
N ARG A 46 -35.44 -42.76 -13.73
CA ARG A 46 -34.11 -43.24 -14.09
C ARG A 46 -34.22 -43.99 -15.42
N PRO A 47 -33.24 -43.88 -16.32
CA PRO A 47 -32.80 -45.10 -17.00
C PRO A 47 -31.28 -45.28 -16.99
N THR A 48 -30.93 -46.53 -16.74
CA THR A 48 -29.66 -47.19 -17.02
C THR A 48 -29.32 -47.15 -18.52
N GLY A 49 -28.07 -46.84 -18.88
CA GLY A 49 -27.59 -47.02 -20.25
C GLY A 49 -26.20 -46.44 -20.48
N ARG A 50 -25.17 -47.29 -20.46
CA ARG A 50 -23.82 -47.01 -20.95
C ARG A 50 -23.81 -47.24 -22.46
N PRO A 51 -23.26 -46.31 -23.26
CA PRO A 51 -22.57 -46.73 -24.47
C PRO A 51 -21.21 -46.05 -24.69
N GLY A 52 -20.23 -46.89 -25.01
CA GLY A 52 -19.30 -46.69 -26.14
C GLY A 52 -18.46 -45.42 -26.22
N ARG A 53 -17.18 -45.57 -25.88
CA ARG A 53 -16.07 -44.70 -26.30
C ARG A 53 -15.95 -44.68 -27.84
N PRO A 54 -15.90 -43.50 -28.51
CA PRO A 54 -15.48 -43.45 -29.91
C PRO A 54 -13.96 -43.33 -30.00
N SER A 55 -13.35 -44.33 -30.62
CA SER A 55 -12.04 -44.28 -31.25
C SER A 55 -12.13 -43.48 -32.56
N GLY A 56 -11.28 -42.46 -32.71
CA GLY A 56 -11.18 -41.68 -33.96
C GLY A 56 -9.95 -40.79 -33.95
N ARG A 57 -8.80 -41.34 -34.34
CA ARG A 57 -7.51 -40.67 -34.54
C ARG A 57 -7.41 -40.25 -36.01
N PRO A 58 -7.09 -38.99 -36.35
CA PRO A 58 -6.67 -38.65 -37.70
C PRO A 58 -5.20 -39.03 -37.90
N SER A 59 -4.97 -39.84 -38.92
CA SER A 59 -3.69 -40.21 -39.50
C SER A 59 -3.03 -39.01 -40.19
N GLY A 60 -1.85 -38.62 -39.72
CA GLY A 60 -0.90 -37.76 -40.41
C GLY A 60 0.50 -38.29 -40.14
N GLY A 61 1.00 -39.13 -41.05
CA GLY A 61 2.31 -39.76 -40.94
C GLY A 61 3.42 -38.83 -41.42
N PHE A 62 4.42 -38.62 -40.57
CA PHE A 62 5.75 -38.22 -41.00
C PHE A 62 6.72 -39.37 -40.65
N PRO A 63 7.51 -39.86 -41.61
CA PRO A 63 8.39 -41.00 -41.40
C PRO A 63 9.67 -40.58 -40.68
N PHE A 64 9.97 -41.23 -39.56
CA PHE A 64 11.33 -41.28 -39.01
C PHE A 64 12.18 -42.20 -39.90
N PRO A 65 13.36 -41.77 -40.39
CA PRO A 65 14.33 -42.69 -40.96
C PRO A 65 15.09 -43.44 -39.86
N PRO A 66 15.57 -44.67 -40.15
CA PRO A 66 16.19 -45.56 -39.19
C PRO A 66 17.66 -45.22 -38.92
N ALA A 67 18.11 -45.54 -37.72
CA ALA A 67 19.52 -45.54 -37.34
C ALA A 67 20.26 -46.68 -38.06
N ASN A 68 21.18 -46.35 -38.96
CA ASN A 68 22.41 -47.12 -39.22
C ASN A 68 23.39 -46.34 -40.09
N GLY A 69 24.69 -46.44 -39.79
CA GLY A 69 25.77 -46.18 -40.75
C GLY A 69 26.62 -44.93 -40.49
N THR A 70 27.75 -45.16 -39.80
CA THR A 70 29.12 -44.81 -40.20
C THR A 70 29.34 -43.63 -41.17
N ASP A 71 30.02 -42.59 -40.65
CA ASP A 71 31.12 -41.82 -41.25
C ASP A 71 30.99 -40.32 -40.94
N PHE A 72 31.94 -39.77 -40.18
CA PHE A 72 32.55 -38.44 -40.37
C PHE A 72 33.73 -38.28 -39.40
N PRO A 73 34.72 -37.43 -39.72
CA PRO A 73 36.10 -37.85 -39.87
C PRO A 73 36.95 -37.56 -38.63
N GLY A 74 38.05 -38.32 -38.52
CA GLY A 74 39.02 -38.18 -37.46
C GLY A 74 39.62 -36.79 -37.35
N LEU A 75 39.54 -36.24 -36.14
CA LEU A 75 40.47 -35.22 -35.64
C LEU A 75 41.24 -35.83 -34.46
N SER A 76 42.22 -36.65 -34.81
CA SER A 76 43.34 -36.97 -33.93
C SER A 76 44.27 -35.75 -33.86
N GLY A 77 44.03 -34.86 -32.89
CA GLY A 77 44.97 -33.83 -32.48
C GLY A 77 45.51 -34.16 -31.08
N PRO A 78 46.83 -34.07 -30.83
CA PRO A 78 47.40 -34.36 -29.52
C PRO A 78 47.01 -33.27 -28.50
N ALA A 79 46.74 -33.70 -27.27
CA ALA A 79 46.49 -32.82 -26.14
C ALA A 79 47.73 -31.96 -25.83
N PRO A 80 47.58 -30.65 -25.59
CA PRO A 80 48.70 -29.79 -25.21
C PRO A 80 49.08 -30.05 -23.75
N THR A 81 50.23 -30.68 -23.55
CA THR A 81 50.96 -30.70 -22.27
C THR A 81 51.74 -29.38 -22.14
N GLY A 82 51.10 -28.35 -21.59
CA GLY A 82 51.75 -27.10 -21.19
C GLY A 82 51.73 -26.94 -19.67
N PRO A 83 52.82 -26.48 -19.03
CA PRO A 83 52.85 -26.26 -17.59
C PRO A 83 51.93 -25.09 -17.19
N VAL A 84 51.15 -25.30 -16.13
CA VAL A 84 50.31 -24.29 -15.47
C VAL A 84 51.22 -23.21 -14.87
N PRO A 85 51.09 -21.92 -15.24
CA PRO A 85 51.83 -20.85 -14.58
C PRO A 85 51.29 -20.64 -13.17
N THR A 86 52.12 -20.92 -12.16
CA THR A 86 51.89 -20.49 -10.78
C THR A 86 52.46 -19.09 -10.62
N GLY A 87 51.59 -18.08 -10.66
CA GLY A 87 51.96 -16.69 -10.52
C GLY A 87 50.82 -15.89 -9.93
N PHE A 88 50.65 -15.97 -8.61
CA PHE A 88 49.88 -14.98 -7.86
C PHE A 88 50.66 -13.66 -7.86
N PRO A 89 50.11 -12.54 -8.37
CA PRO A 89 50.73 -11.24 -8.18
C PRO A 89 50.60 -10.84 -6.70
N THR A 90 51.75 -10.69 -6.03
CA THR A 90 51.87 -10.20 -4.66
C THR A 90 52.21 -8.71 -4.71
N GLU A 91 51.29 -7.87 -5.18
CA GLU A 91 51.50 -6.42 -5.20
C GLU A 91 50.18 -5.73 -4.80
N LEU A 92 50.05 -5.46 -3.50
CA LEU A 92 49.04 -4.57 -2.93
C LEU A 92 49.46 -3.12 -3.21
N PRO A 93 48.65 -2.28 -3.87
CA PRO A 93 48.98 -0.86 -3.98
C PRO A 93 48.90 -0.20 -2.60
N SER A 94 50.04 0.24 -2.08
CA SER A 94 50.11 1.10 -0.90
C SER A 94 49.84 2.54 -1.32
N GLY A 95 48.60 3.00 -1.14
CA GLY A 95 48.18 4.33 -1.57
C GLY A 95 46.94 4.84 -0.84
N PHE A 96 46.91 4.72 0.50
CA PHE A 96 45.95 5.47 1.31
C PHE A 96 46.52 6.86 1.63
N PRO A 97 45.84 7.96 1.27
CA PRO A 97 46.21 9.29 1.74
C PRO A 97 45.83 9.46 3.22
N THR A 98 46.82 9.82 4.03
CA THR A 98 46.74 10.04 5.49
C THR A 98 46.35 11.47 5.85
N GLU A 99 45.27 12.00 5.28
CA GLU A 99 44.82 13.36 5.57
C GLU A 99 43.37 13.34 6.06
N LEU A 100 43.19 13.15 7.38
CA LEU A 100 41.98 13.53 8.08
C LEU A 100 41.97 15.06 8.25
N PRO A 101 40.95 15.79 7.77
CA PRO A 101 40.76 17.17 8.15
C PRO A 101 40.40 17.23 9.64
N SER A 102 41.29 17.79 10.45
CA SER A 102 41.03 18.16 11.83
C SER A 102 40.23 19.46 11.84
N GLY A 103 38.90 19.34 11.97
CA GLY A 103 38.01 20.48 11.98
C GLY A 103 36.65 20.15 12.58
N ILE A 104 36.62 19.83 13.87
CA ILE A 104 35.38 19.84 14.66
C ILE A 104 35.37 21.16 15.45
N PRO A 105 34.54 22.15 15.09
CA PRO A 105 34.29 23.29 15.96
C PRO A 105 33.50 22.81 17.18
N THR A 106 34.07 23.03 18.36
CA THR A 106 33.47 22.71 19.65
C THR A 106 32.68 23.92 20.13
N ASP A 107 31.52 24.18 19.53
CA ASP A 107 30.61 25.22 20.03
C ASP A 107 29.27 24.59 20.41
N LEU A 108 29.19 24.18 21.68
CA LEU A 108 27.96 23.77 22.33
C LEU A 108 27.35 25.00 23.02
N PRO A 109 26.30 25.64 22.48
CA PRO A 109 25.58 26.67 23.22
C PRO A 109 24.76 26.00 24.33
N SER A 110 25.12 26.32 25.56
CA SER A 110 24.34 26.04 26.76
C SER A 110 23.18 27.02 26.85
N GLY A 111 21.97 26.55 26.56
CA GLY A 111 20.77 27.37 26.70
C GLY A 111 19.52 26.64 26.27
N LEU A 112 18.85 25.98 27.21
CA LEU A 112 17.50 25.47 27.04
C LEU A 112 16.51 26.57 27.44
N PRO A 113 15.73 27.17 26.51
CA PRO A 113 14.66 28.07 26.89
C PRO A 113 13.44 27.25 27.31
N THR A 114 12.96 27.52 28.52
CA THR A 114 11.74 26.93 29.08
C THR A 114 10.59 27.89 28.82
N GLU A 115 10.01 27.92 27.63
CA GLU A 115 8.81 28.72 27.36
C GLU A 115 7.91 28.00 26.34
N ILE A 116 6.70 27.65 26.79
CA ILE A 116 5.64 27.04 25.98
C ILE A 116 4.65 28.16 25.62
N PRO A 117 4.62 28.68 24.37
CA PRO A 117 3.61 29.66 24.01
C PRO A 117 2.28 28.97 23.73
N SER A 118 1.22 29.49 24.35
CA SER A 118 -0.17 29.07 24.16
C SER A 118 -0.65 29.47 22.76
N VAL A 119 -0.96 28.50 21.92
CA VAL A 119 -1.48 28.74 20.56
C VAL A 119 -2.97 29.11 20.64
N SER A 120 -3.30 30.37 20.37
CA SER A 120 -4.67 30.81 20.09
C SER A 120 -4.90 30.81 18.58
N PHE A 121 -5.78 29.93 18.11
CA PHE A 121 -6.17 29.87 16.70
C PHE A 121 -7.12 31.02 16.36
N ALA A 122 -6.68 31.90 15.45
CA ALA A 122 -7.53 32.89 14.80
C ALA A 122 -7.83 32.41 13.38
N PHE A 123 -9.10 32.13 13.09
CA PHE A 123 -9.58 31.81 11.74
C PHE A 123 -9.64 33.09 10.88
N PRO A 124 -9.05 33.13 9.67
CA PRO A 124 -9.30 34.21 8.74
C PRO A 124 -10.67 34.00 8.07
N SER A 125 -11.60 34.91 8.35
CA SER A 125 -12.83 35.10 7.58
C SER A 125 -12.56 36.06 6.43
N SER A 126 -12.76 35.62 5.19
CA SER A 126 -13.27 36.44 4.07
C SER A 126 -13.28 35.65 2.76
N ILE A 127 -14.47 35.23 2.32
CA ILE A 127 -14.93 35.50 0.95
C ILE A 127 -16.42 35.85 1.05
N GLU A 128 -16.74 37.11 0.75
CA GLU A 128 -18.09 37.61 0.49
C GLU A 128 -18.35 37.69 -1.02
N GLY A 129 -19.62 37.49 -1.39
CA GLY A 129 -20.24 37.78 -2.70
C GLY A 129 -20.99 36.56 -3.22
N ASN A 130 -22.32 36.53 -3.43
CA ASN A 130 -23.36 37.54 -3.55
C ASN A 130 -24.71 36.82 -3.28
N ILE A 131 -25.57 37.33 -2.40
CA ILE A 131 -27.01 37.01 -2.46
C ILE A 131 -27.86 38.27 -2.26
N ASN A 132 -28.66 38.59 -3.27
CA ASN A 132 -29.70 39.61 -3.21
C ASN A 132 -30.97 39.02 -2.58
N ALA A 133 -31.35 39.63 -1.45
CA ALA A 133 -32.68 39.97 -0.98
C ALA A 133 -33.87 39.01 -1.24
N ALA A 134 -34.37 38.43 -0.15
CA ALA A 134 -35.80 38.46 0.18
C ALA A 134 -35.99 38.40 1.70
N ALA A 135 -36.69 39.40 2.23
CA ALA A 135 -36.91 39.63 3.65
C ALA A 135 -38.09 38.81 4.20
N ALA A 136 -38.01 38.37 5.46
CA ALA A 136 -39.02 38.67 6.47
C ALA A 136 -38.67 38.11 7.87
N SER A 137 -38.68 39.04 8.83
CA SER A 137 -39.19 38.89 10.21
C SER A 137 -38.42 38.02 11.20
N THR A 138 -37.73 38.68 12.15
CA THR A 138 -38.02 38.51 13.58
C THR A 138 -37.39 39.65 14.41
N LYS A 139 -38.19 40.16 15.35
CA LYS A 139 -37.84 41.14 16.38
C LYS A 139 -36.75 40.54 17.31
N THR A 140 -35.86 41.35 17.89
CA THR A 140 -35.87 41.72 19.33
C THR A 140 -34.68 42.63 19.73
N LYS A 141 -35.03 43.80 20.30
CA LYS A 141 -34.36 44.71 21.27
C LYS A 141 -32.82 44.79 21.40
N SER A 142 -32.29 45.94 20.95
CA SER A 142 -31.66 47.02 21.76
C SER A 142 -30.74 46.67 22.94
N SER A 143 -29.46 47.04 22.83
CA SER A 143 -28.86 48.00 23.76
C SER A 143 -27.67 48.74 23.12
N LYS A 144 -27.53 50.00 23.51
CA LYS A 144 -26.71 51.06 22.94
C LYS A 144 -25.63 51.43 23.97
N SER A 145 -24.37 51.52 23.57
CA SER A 145 -23.39 52.40 24.21
C SER A 145 -22.38 52.88 23.18
N THR A 146 -21.94 54.13 23.33
CA THR A 146 -21.36 55.00 22.31
C THR A 146 -19.95 55.43 22.74
N LYS A 147 -19.05 55.62 21.76
CA LYS A 147 -17.85 56.52 21.76
C LYS A 147 -16.70 56.12 22.71
N THR A 148 -15.42 56.12 22.32
CA THR A 148 -14.69 57.28 21.76
C THR A 148 -13.35 56.85 21.13
N THR A 149 -12.97 57.62 20.12
CA THR A 149 -11.72 57.74 19.36
C THR A 149 -10.41 57.83 20.17
N ALA A 150 -9.33 57.27 19.64
CA ALA A 150 -8.00 57.92 19.60
C ALA A 150 -7.10 57.24 18.56
N ALA A 151 -6.73 58.02 17.53
CA ALA A 151 -5.63 57.73 16.63
C ALA A 151 -4.31 58.11 17.30
N VAL A 152 -3.27 57.29 17.13
CA VAL A 152 -1.87 57.73 17.26
C VAL A 152 -1.08 57.12 16.11
N GLU A 153 -0.54 58.03 15.32
CA GLU A 153 0.37 57.84 14.20
C GLU A 153 1.80 58.06 14.73
N SER A 154 2.76 57.18 14.40
CA SER A 154 4.23 57.40 14.32
C SER A 154 4.91 56.03 14.20
N SER A 155 5.42 55.65 13.03
CA SER A 155 6.74 55.99 12.47
C SER A 155 7.80 54.92 12.78
N ALA A 156 8.02 54.09 11.76
CA ALA A 156 9.23 53.39 11.32
C ALA A 156 10.44 53.24 12.25
N THR A 157 10.94 52.00 12.33
CA THR A 157 12.33 51.65 11.95
C THR A 157 12.39 50.16 11.60
N GLY A 158 12.90 49.84 10.41
CA GLY A 158 13.08 48.48 9.94
C GLY A 158 14.21 47.74 10.66
N SER A 159 14.09 46.43 10.67
CA SER A 159 15.22 45.50 10.77
C SER A 159 14.77 44.21 10.12
N ASP A 160 15.36 43.95 8.95
CA ASP A 160 15.25 42.71 8.21
C ASP A 160 15.57 41.53 9.13
N ASN A 161 14.61 40.63 9.31
CA ASN A 161 14.89 39.30 9.82
C ASN A 161 14.39 38.31 8.78
N SER A 162 15.33 37.85 7.97
CA SER A 162 15.19 36.79 6.98
C SER A 162 14.72 35.50 7.67
N SER A 163 13.42 35.34 7.82
CA SER A 163 12.80 34.06 8.17
C SER A 163 12.80 33.17 6.93
N THR A 164 13.79 32.27 6.85
CA THR A 164 13.71 31.12 5.95
C THR A 164 12.51 30.27 6.37
N PRO A 165 11.50 30.08 5.50
CA PRO A 165 10.39 29.19 5.80
C PRO A 165 10.89 27.75 5.86
N ALA A 166 10.44 27.01 6.87
CA ALA A 166 10.57 25.56 6.90
C ALA A 166 9.97 25.00 5.60
N SER A 167 10.81 24.33 4.81
CA SER A 167 10.42 23.72 3.55
C SER A 167 9.51 22.53 3.82
N THR A 168 8.20 22.77 3.84
CA THR A 168 7.22 21.72 3.56
C THR A 168 7.51 21.22 2.15
N PHE A 169 8.22 20.10 2.03
CA PHE A 169 8.30 19.35 0.78
C PHE A 169 6.89 18.81 0.50
N ALA A 170 6.06 19.64 -0.13
CA ALA A 170 4.99 19.11 -0.96
C ALA A 170 5.71 18.53 -2.19
N PRO A 171 5.72 17.19 -2.39
CA PRO A 171 6.27 16.64 -3.62
C PRO A 171 5.53 17.30 -4.79
N SER A 172 6.29 17.86 -5.72
CA SER A 172 5.73 18.48 -6.92
C SER A 172 5.04 17.40 -7.74
N SER A 173 3.72 17.33 -7.66
CA SER A 173 2.91 16.34 -8.38
C SER A 173 3.05 16.59 -9.88
N SER A 174 3.85 15.76 -10.54
CA SER A 174 3.85 15.69 -12.00
C SER A 174 2.50 15.11 -12.44
N ALA A 175 1.93 15.62 -13.53
CA ALA A 175 0.70 15.08 -14.09
C ALA A 175 0.86 13.57 -14.36
N ALA A 176 -0.13 12.78 -13.96
CA ALA A 176 -0.12 11.33 -14.20
C ALA A 176 0.06 11.05 -15.70
N THR A 177 1.00 10.18 -16.04
CA THR A 177 1.23 9.72 -17.41
C THR A 177 0.57 8.35 -17.59
N THR A 178 -0.15 8.16 -18.69
CA THR A 178 -0.74 6.86 -19.06
C THR A 178 0.21 5.98 -19.87
N THR A 179 1.39 6.50 -20.22
CA THR A 179 2.41 5.78 -21.00
C THR A 179 3.41 5.13 -20.07
N PHE A 180 3.51 3.81 -20.16
CA PHE A 180 4.53 3.03 -19.46
C PHE A 180 5.93 3.31 -20.06
N PRO A 181 6.97 3.46 -19.23
CA PRO A 181 8.32 3.71 -19.71
C PRO A 181 8.92 2.46 -20.37
N GLU A 182 9.91 2.68 -21.24
CA GLU A 182 10.76 1.61 -21.75
C GLU A 182 11.85 1.28 -20.73
N ALA A 183 12.10 -0.01 -20.50
CA ALA A 183 13.11 -0.46 -19.56
C ALA A 183 14.53 -0.17 -20.07
N ALA A 184 15.37 0.43 -19.24
CA ALA A 184 16.78 0.69 -19.52
C ALA A 184 17.66 -0.58 -19.48
N GLY A 185 17.12 -1.67 -18.96
CA GLY A 185 17.76 -2.97 -18.77
C GLY A 185 16.83 -3.91 -18.00
N SER A 186 17.30 -5.13 -17.71
CA SER A 186 16.55 -6.10 -16.90
C SER A 186 17.47 -6.80 -15.90
N SER A 187 16.95 -7.12 -14.72
CA SER A 187 17.65 -7.84 -13.66
C SER A 187 16.69 -8.76 -12.89
N SER A 188 16.90 -10.07 -12.99
CA SER A 188 16.17 -11.05 -12.19
C SER A 188 16.89 -11.31 -10.87
N LEU A 189 16.20 -11.11 -9.75
CA LEU A 189 16.74 -11.22 -8.41
C LEU A 189 16.45 -12.60 -7.81
N SER A 190 17.47 -13.27 -7.27
CA SER A 190 17.27 -14.55 -6.57
C SER A 190 16.61 -14.40 -5.19
N GLU A 191 16.74 -13.21 -4.58
CA GLU A 191 16.18 -12.84 -3.28
C GLU A 191 15.65 -11.40 -3.33
N PRO A 192 14.75 -10.99 -2.42
CA PRO A 192 14.26 -9.62 -2.39
C PRO A 192 15.42 -8.62 -2.22
N MET A 193 15.43 -7.56 -3.01
CA MET A 193 16.38 -6.48 -2.79
C MET A 193 15.93 -5.62 -1.62
N VAL A 194 16.75 -5.56 -0.57
CA VAL A 194 16.51 -4.71 0.59
C VAL A 194 16.95 -3.27 0.29
N VAL A 195 16.08 -2.30 0.57
CA VAL A 195 16.35 -0.86 0.39
C VAL A 195 16.24 -0.17 1.76
N ASP A 196 17.38 0.25 2.31
CA ASP A 196 17.53 0.89 3.63
C ASP A 196 17.88 2.39 3.56
N GLY A 197 17.73 2.98 2.36
CA GLY A 197 17.97 4.38 2.06
C GLY A 197 17.28 4.74 0.75
N VAL A 198 17.96 5.44 -0.15
CA VAL A 198 17.42 5.71 -1.49
C VAL A 198 18.03 4.73 -2.50
N PHE A 199 17.18 3.96 -3.16
CA PHE A 199 17.55 3.17 -4.33
C PHE A 199 16.91 3.77 -5.59
N ASP A 200 17.77 4.22 -6.52
CA ASP A 200 17.37 4.67 -7.85
C ASP A 200 17.72 3.56 -8.86
N GLY A 201 16.70 2.91 -9.41
CA GLY A 201 16.90 1.82 -10.37
C GLY A 201 17.13 2.27 -11.80
N GLY A 202 17.12 3.58 -12.10
CA GLY A 202 17.43 4.10 -13.44
C GLY A 202 16.52 3.56 -14.56
N MET A 203 15.27 3.24 -14.25
CA MET A 203 14.29 2.57 -15.11
C MET A 203 14.69 1.17 -15.57
N VAL A 204 15.52 0.47 -14.79
CA VAL A 204 15.76 -0.96 -14.99
C VAL A 204 14.52 -1.76 -14.57
N ARG A 205 14.21 -2.81 -15.34
CA ARG A 205 13.21 -3.82 -15.00
C ARG A 205 13.79 -4.81 -13.99
N PHE A 206 13.08 -5.04 -12.89
CA PHE A 206 13.42 -6.03 -11.87
C PHE A 206 12.28 -7.04 -11.71
N ASP A 207 12.63 -8.30 -11.50
CA ASP A 207 11.70 -9.40 -11.29
C ASP A 207 12.37 -10.50 -10.44
N ARG A 208 11.70 -11.63 -10.23
CA ARG A 208 12.20 -12.80 -9.49
C ARG A 208 12.50 -14.01 -10.40
N GLY A 209 12.40 -13.84 -11.72
CA GLY A 209 12.56 -14.90 -12.71
C GLY A 209 11.59 -16.07 -12.56
N THR A 210 10.48 -15.87 -11.85
CA THR A 210 9.46 -16.90 -11.57
C THR A 210 8.12 -16.42 -12.09
N ALA A 211 7.52 -17.20 -12.99
CA ALA A 211 6.21 -16.85 -13.55
C ALA A 211 5.14 -16.76 -12.45
N CYS A 212 4.26 -15.77 -12.58
CA CYS A 212 3.14 -15.56 -11.65
C CYS A 212 2.30 -16.84 -11.46
N GLY A 213 2.17 -17.25 -10.20
CA GLY A 213 1.41 -18.45 -9.80
C GLY A 213 -0.09 -18.23 -9.60
N GLY A 214 -0.57 -16.98 -9.73
CA GLY A 214 -1.94 -16.58 -9.43
C GLY A 214 -2.05 -15.88 -8.06
N GLN A 215 -3.23 -15.90 -7.46
CA GLN A 215 -3.59 -15.17 -6.23
C GLN A 215 -3.27 -15.96 -4.94
N GLY A 216 -2.19 -16.76 -4.95
CA GLY A 216 -1.80 -17.52 -3.76
C GLY A 216 -0.86 -16.68 -2.90
N GLU A 217 -1.27 -16.39 -1.66
CA GLU A 217 -0.55 -15.51 -0.72
C GLU A 217 0.94 -15.87 -0.60
N GLY A 218 1.79 -14.93 -1.02
CA GLY A 218 3.23 -14.99 -0.87
C GLY A 218 3.73 -14.51 0.51
N GLY A 219 5.03 -14.65 0.74
CA GLY A 219 5.70 -14.11 1.92
C GLY A 219 6.65 -12.96 1.57
N ASP A 220 7.21 -12.32 2.61
CA ASP A 220 8.22 -11.28 2.44
C ASP A 220 9.43 -11.71 1.61
N SER A 221 9.79 -12.99 1.66
CA SER A 221 10.87 -13.58 0.87
C SER A 221 10.60 -13.64 -0.63
N ASP A 222 9.35 -13.47 -1.04
CA ASP A 222 8.90 -13.59 -2.43
C ASP A 222 8.81 -12.23 -3.12
N ALA A 223 8.87 -11.13 -2.36
CA ALA A 223 8.84 -9.76 -2.89
C ALA A 223 10.03 -9.47 -3.82
N VAL A 224 9.83 -8.61 -4.82
CA VAL A 224 10.95 -8.07 -5.64
C VAL A 224 11.82 -7.15 -4.79
N PHE A 225 11.18 -6.25 -4.01
CA PHE A 225 11.86 -5.31 -3.12
C PHE A 225 11.26 -5.31 -1.73
N GLN A 226 12.12 -5.14 -0.72
CA GLN A 226 11.74 -4.82 0.65
C GLN A 226 12.29 -3.44 1.02
N VAL A 227 11.43 -2.43 0.98
CA VAL A 227 11.78 -1.06 1.35
C VAL A 227 11.60 -0.91 2.85
N GLN A 228 12.70 -0.66 3.55
CA GLN A 228 12.70 -0.47 4.99
C GLN A 228 12.09 0.88 5.36
N GLU A 229 11.76 1.07 6.63
CA GLU A 229 11.29 2.35 7.16
C GLU A 229 12.23 3.51 6.77
N GLY A 230 11.66 4.59 6.23
CA GLY A 230 12.38 5.75 5.70
C GLY A 230 13.01 5.53 4.32
N GLY A 231 12.94 4.33 3.76
CA GLY A 231 13.50 3.99 2.46
C GLY A 231 12.73 4.62 1.29
N THR A 232 13.42 4.85 0.19
CA THR A 232 12.86 5.32 -1.08
C THR A 232 13.26 4.39 -2.22
N LEU A 233 12.27 3.83 -2.91
CA LEU A 233 12.45 3.11 -4.16
C LEU A 233 12.02 4.02 -5.30
N LYS A 234 12.92 4.28 -6.26
CA LYS A 234 12.56 5.15 -7.39
C LYS A 234 13.10 4.73 -8.75
N ASN A 235 12.38 5.15 -9.78
CA ASN A 235 12.70 4.88 -11.19
C ASN A 235 12.93 3.38 -11.43
N VAL A 236 11.93 2.57 -11.11
CA VAL A 236 12.00 1.11 -11.18
C VAL A 236 10.84 0.59 -12.02
N ILE A 237 11.10 -0.41 -12.85
CA ILE A 237 10.05 -1.18 -13.50
C ILE A 237 10.01 -2.55 -12.83
N ILE A 238 8.83 -3.02 -12.43
CA ILE A 238 8.58 -4.35 -11.90
C ILE A 238 8.01 -5.20 -13.04
N GLY A 239 8.76 -6.24 -13.40
CA GLY A 239 8.41 -7.17 -14.47
C GLY A 239 7.32 -8.17 -14.06
N ALA A 240 6.78 -8.89 -15.05
CA ALA A 240 5.71 -9.86 -14.84
C ALA A 240 6.15 -11.17 -14.14
N ASP A 241 7.44 -11.49 -14.14
CA ASP A 241 8.00 -12.73 -13.58
C ASP A 241 8.26 -12.57 -12.07
N GLN A 242 7.19 -12.27 -11.33
CA GLN A 242 7.17 -12.06 -9.89
C GLN A 242 5.93 -12.71 -9.25
N THR A 243 6.04 -13.03 -7.96
CA THR A 243 4.93 -13.51 -7.13
C THR A 243 4.37 -12.38 -6.28
N GLU A 244 5.26 -11.70 -5.56
CA GLU A 244 4.99 -10.53 -4.73
C GLU A 244 5.74 -9.31 -5.27
N GLY A 245 5.08 -8.15 -5.28
CA GLY A 245 5.62 -6.91 -5.83
C GLY A 245 6.66 -6.25 -4.91
N VAL A 246 6.28 -5.15 -4.28
CA VAL A 246 7.13 -4.37 -3.37
C VAL A 246 6.52 -4.35 -2.00
N HIS A 247 7.30 -4.63 -0.97
CA HIS A 247 6.86 -4.52 0.43
C HIS A 247 7.51 -3.32 1.09
N CYS A 248 6.70 -2.44 1.66
CA CYS A 248 7.16 -1.40 2.58
C CYS A 248 7.04 -1.92 4.02
N MET A 249 8.20 -2.15 4.65
CA MET A 249 8.30 -2.72 5.99
C MET A 249 8.06 -1.69 7.11
N GLY A 250 7.97 -0.41 6.74
CA GLY A 250 7.66 0.74 7.58
C GLY A 250 7.14 1.87 6.68
N ALA A 251 7.09 3.11 7.17
CA ALA A 251 6.75 4.24 6.31
C ALA A 251 7.81 4.40 5.19
N CYS A 252 7.40 4.42 3.93
CA CYS A 252 8.31 4.39 2.78
C CYS A 252 7.92 5.41 1.69
N THR A 253 8.82 5.64 0.73
CA THR A 253 8.50 6.38 -0.50
C THR A 253 8.71 5.51 -1.73
N ILE A 254 7.71 5.47 -2.59
CA ILE A 254 7.70 4.80 -3.88
C ILE A 254 7.53 5.89 -4.93
N GLU A 255 8.57 6.16 -5.71
CA GLU A 255 8.58 7.28 -6.65
C GLU A 255 8.85 6.81 -8.08
N ASN A 256 7.90 7.05 -8.99
CA ASN A 256 8.06 6.71 -10.40
C ASN A 256 8.38 5.21 -10.61
N VAL A 257 7.61 4.34 -9.93
CA VAL A 257 7.72 2.88 -10.02
C VAL A 257 6.56 2.32 -10.85
N TRP A 258 6.87 1.36 -11.72
CA TRP A 258 5.96 0.89 -12.76
C TRP A 258 5.80 -0.63 -12.74
N TRP A 259 4.59 -1.15 -12.55
CA TRP A 259 4.30 -2.59 -12.56
C TRP A 259 3.67 -3.00 -13.89
N GLU A 260 4.40 -3.75 -14.70
CA GLU A 260 3.95 -4.16 -16.03
C GLU A 260 2.79 -5.16 -15.98
N ALA A 261 2.82 -6.06 -14.99
CA ALA A 261 1.74 -6.99 -14.67
C ALA A 261 1.81 -7.31 -13.18
N VAL A 262 0.72 -7.01 -12.47
CA VAL A 262 0.59 -7.35 -11.06
C VAL A 262 0.19 -8.82 -10.94
N CYS A 263 0.94 -9.58 -10.14
CA CYS A 263 0.61 -10.98 -9.85
C CYS A 263 -0.43 -11.05 -8.72
N GLU A 264 0.00 -10.94 -7.47
CA GLU A 264 -0.91 -10.88 -6.32
C GLU A 264 -1.29 -9.43 -5.97
N ASP A 265 -0.34 -8.68 -5.39
CA ASP A 265 -0.39 -7.23 -5.28
C ASP A 265 0.89 -6.55 -5.78
N ALA A 266 0.75 -5.27 -6.12
CA ALA A 266 1.87 -4.46 -6.59
C ALA A 266 2.69 -3.95 -5.40
N LEU A 267 1.99 -3.50 -4.36
CA LEU A 267 2.57 -2.82 -3.21
C LEU A 267 1.84 -3.22 -1.92
N THR A 268 2.56 -3.79 -0.99
CA THR A 268 2.09 -4.07 0.37
C THR A 268 2.69 -3.07 1.36
N ILE A 269 1.83 -2.38 2.13
CA ILE A 269 2.22 -1.43 3.18
C ILE A 269 2.06 -2.08 4.56
N LYS A 270 3.15 -2.14 5.32
CA LYS A 270 3.21 -2.74 6.66
C LYS A 270 3.57 -1.77 7.78
N GLN A 271 3.70 -0.48 7.48
CA GLN A 271 3.99 0.56 8.49
C GLN A 271 2.97 0.51 9.65
N GLU A 272 3.37 0.69 10.90
CA GLU A 272 2.39 0.70 12.01
C GLU A 272 1.75 2.08 12.21
N SER A 273 2.43 3.14 11.76
CA SER A 273 1.97 4.53 11.83
C SER A 273 2.72 5.39 10.80
N GLY A 274 2.40 6.69 10.74
CA GLY A 274 3.07 7.62 9.83
C GLY A 274 2.43 7.69 8.45
N VAL A 275 3.21 8.11 7.45
CA VAL A 275 2.75 8.33 6.08
C VAL A 275 3.70 7.67 5.09
N SER A 276 3.19 6.75 4.27
CA SER A 276 3.87 6.27 3.06
C SER A 276 3.43 7.08 1.85
N TYR A 277 4.34 7.23 0.89
CA TYR A 277 4.09 8.01 -0.32
C TYR A 277 4.26 7.16 -1.57
N VAL A 278 3.29 7.24 -2.47
CA VAL A 278 3.38 6.76 -3.86
C VAL A 278 3.27 7.99 -4.75
N ILE A 279 4.33 8.29 -5.50
CA ILE A 279 4.49 9.53 -6.26
C ILE A 279 4.78 9.19 -7.71
N GLY A 280 3.83 9.43 -8.60
CA GLY A 280 3.93 9.04 -10.00
C GLY A 280 3.95 7.51 -10.16
N GLY A 281 4.34 7.05 -11.35
CA GLY A 281 4.38 5.62 -11.66
C GLY A 281 3.04 5.06 -12.12
N GLY A 282 2.95 3.72 -12.18
CA GLY A 282 1.69 3.09 -12.54
C GLY A 282 1.69 1.56 -12.47
N ALA A 283 0.52 0.95 -12.52
CA ALA A 283 0.34 -0.50 -12.47
C ALA A 283 -0.75 -0.98 -13.43
N LYS A 284 -0.61 -2.21 -13.92
CA LYS A 284 -1.61 -2.84 -14.78
C LYS A 284 -1.88 -4.29 -14.41
N GLY A 285 -3.09 -4.75 -14.71
CA GLY A 285 -3.44 -6.17 -14.69
C GLY A 285 -3.49 -6.77 -13.29
N ALA A 286 -3.97 -6.02 -12.29
CA ALA A 286 -4.12 -6.51 -10.92
C ALA A 286 -5.50 -7.17 -10.76
N ASP A 287 -5.56 -8.49 -10.70
CA ASP A 287 -6.84 -9.22 -10.63
C ASP A 287 -7.67 -8.85 -9.39
N ASP A 288 -7.02 -8.67 -8.24
CA ASP A 288 -7.65 -8.26 -6.99
C ASP A 288 -7.20 -6.87 -6.49
N LYS A 289 -5.93 -6.67 -6.13
CA LYS A 289 -5.48 -5.49 -5.39
C LYS A 289 -4.16 -4.95 -5.94
N VAL A 290 -4.04 -3.64 -6.13
CA VAL A 290 -2.78 -2.98 -6.48
C VAL A 290 -2.03 -2.64 -5.21
N VAL A 291 -2.66 -1.89 -4.31
CA VAL A 291 -2.10 -1.52 -3.00
C VAL A 291 -2.85 -2.23 -1.89
N GLN A 292 -2.15 -3.11 -1.18
CA GLN A 292 -2.62 -3.75 0.04
C GLN A 292 -2.07 -3.01 1.27
N HIS A 293 -2.95 -2.52 2.14
CA HIS A 293 -2.55 -1.81 3.36
C HIS A 293 -2.83 -2.68 4.59
N ASN A 294 -1.80 -3.37 5.06
CA ASN A 294 -1.86 -4.29 6.20
C ASN A 294 -1.52 -3.58 7.52
N GLY A 295 -0.62 -2.60 7.49
CA GLY A 295 -0.22 -1.79 8.65
C GLY A 295 -1.19 -0.66 9.01
N GLY A 296 -0.83 0.27 9.89
CA GLY A 296 -1.62 1.44 10.28
C GLY A 296 -1.18 2.76 9.62
N GLY A 297 -1.90 3.84 9.92
CA GLY A 297 -1.55 5.19 9.49
C GLY A 297 -2.04 5.52 8.07
N THR A 298 -1.27 6.32 7.33
CA THR A 298 -1.72 6.89 6.05
C THR A 298 -0.86 6.45 4.88
N ILE A 299 -1.47 6.26 3.71
CA ILE A 299 -0.78 6.26 2.43
C ILE A 299 -1.29 7.40 1.54
N SER A 300 -0.38 8.14 0.94
CA SER A 300 -0.68 9.18 -0.06
C SER A 300 -0.27 8.69 -1.44
N ILE A 301 -1.24 8.52 -2.33
CA ILE A 301 -1.04 8.09 -3.72
C ILE A 301 -1.32 9.29 -4.62
N SER A 302 -0.28 9.80 -5.29
CA SER A 302 -0.40 10.98 -6.14
C SER A 302 0.22 10.76 -7.52
N GLY A 303 -0.44 11.24 -8.58
CA GLY A 303 0.10 11.19 -9.95
C GLY A 303 0.22 9.77 -10.53
N PHE A 304 -0.43 8.78 -9.93
CA PHE A 304 -0.34 7.38 -10.30
C PHE A 304 -1.28 7.03 -11.46
N TYR A 305 -0.86 6.14 -12.36
CA TYR A 305 -1.73 5.58 -13.39
C TYR A 305 -2.03 4.11 -13.11
N VAL A 306 -3.30 3.72 -13.13
CA VAL A 306 -3.72 2.32 -12.98
C VAL A 306 -4.69 1.91 -14.10
N SER A 307 -4.50 0.73 -14.68
CA SER A 307 -5.48 0.13 -15.59
C SER A 307 -5.70 -1.35 -15.33
N ASP A 308 -6.89 -1.85 -15.68
CA ASP A 308 -7.26 -3.26 -15.56
C ASP A 308 -7.01 -3.80 -14.14
N PHE A 309 -7.82 -3.36 -13.19
CA PHE A 309 -7.58 -3.63 -11.77
C PHE A 309 -8.84 -4.06 -11.01
N GLY A 310 -8.68 -4.89 -9.99
CA GLY A 310 -9.72 -5.15 -9.00
C GLY A 310 -9.92 -3.91 -8.14
N LYS A 311 -8.93 -3.60 -7.29
CA LYS A 311 -8.94 -2.46 -6.37
C LYS A 311 -7.62 -1.71 -6.42
N LEU A 312 -7.64 -0.38 -6.56
CA LEU A 312 -6.38 0.38 -6.48
C LEU A 312 -5.85 0.36 -5.04
N TYR A 313 -6.71 0.67 -4.07
CA TYR A 313 -6.37 0.62 -2.65
C TYR A 313 -7.35 -0.27 -1.88
N ARG A 314 -6.81 -1.13 -1.01
CA ARG A 314 -7.59 -1.89 -0.03
C ARG A 314 -6.93 -1.80 1.35
N SER A 315 -7.66 -1.26 2.31
CA SER A 315 -7.39 -1.47 3.74
C SER A 315 -7.61 -2.95 4.06
N CYS A 316 -6.68 -3.65 4.70
CA CYS A 316 -6.89 -5.04 5.06
C CYS A 316 -8.13 -5.18 5.95
N GLY A 317 -9.11 -5.98 5.54
CA GLY A 317 -10.40 -6.05 6.24
C GLY A 317 -10.56 -7.23 7.19
N ASN A 318 -9.65 -8.19 7.16
CA ASN A 318 -9.70 -9.42 7.94
C ASN A 318 -8.32 -9.82 8.49
N CYS A 319 -7.45 -8.84 8.68
CA CYS A 319 -6.13 -9.06 9.28
C CYS A 319 -6.27 -9.39 10.76
N ASP A 320 -5.40 -10.27 11.28
CA ASP A 320 -5.36 -10.65 12.70
C ASP A 320 -5.24 -9.42 13.63
N THR A 321 -4.54 -8.38 13.17
CA THR A 321 -4.50 -7.08 13.82
C THR A 321 -5.09 -6.04 12.89
N MET A 322 -6.14 -5.39 13.37
CA MET A 322 -6.83 -4.34 12.65
C MET A 322 -6.35 -2.97 13.13
N TYR A 323 -6.10 -2.09 12.16
CA TYR A 323 -5.61 -0.73 12.37
C TYR A 323 -6.61 0.26 11.79
N GLU A 324 -6.59 1.49 12.32
CA GLU A 324 -7.17 2.64 11.62
C GLU A 324 -6.23 3.05 10.49
N ARG A 325 -6.76 3.13 9.26
CA ARG A 325 -6.01 3.35 8.03
C ARG A 325 -6.63 4.46 7.19
N HIS A 326 -5.79 5.33 6.64
CA HIS A 326 -6.23 6.39 5.74
C HIS A 326 -5.54 6.31 4.39
N VAL A 327 -6.28 6.63 3.33
CA VAL A 327 -5.73 6.81 1.98
C VAL A 327 -6.06 8.21 1.47
N ILE A 328 -5.06 8.86 0.89
CA ILE A 328 -5.21 10.11 0.14
C ILE A 328 -4.88 9.78 -1.32
N ILE A 329 -5.82 9.98 -2.22
CA ILE A 329 -5.68 9.74 -3.66
C ILE A 329 -5.80 11.09 -4.36
N ASP A 330 -4.74 11.54 -5.00
CA ASP A 330 -4.71 12.84 -5.67
C ASP A 330 -4.15 12.74 -7.09
N ASN A 331 -4.80 13.37 -8.06
CA ASN A 331 -4.27 13.43 -9.43
C ASN A 331 -3.96 12.03 -10.01
N VAL A 332 -4.80 11.04 -9.71
CA VAL A 332 -4.67 9.67 -10.21
C VAL A 332 -5.48 9.50 -11.50
N ILE A 333 -4.94 8.74 -12.44
CA ILE A 333 -5.67 8.27 -13.62
C ILE A 333 -5.97 6.79 -13.43
N ALA A 334 -7.24 6.43 -13.38
CA ALA A 334 -7.69 5.05 -13.20
C ALA A 334 -8.64 4.64 -14.32
N ASP A 335 -8.38 3.50 -14.95
CA ASP A 335 -9.25 2.95 -15.98
C ASP A 335 -9.54 1.46 -15.76
N SER A 336 -10.75 1.02 -16.06
CA SER A 336 -11.13 -0.40 -16.07
C SER A 336 -10.95 -1.09 -14.70
N GLY A 337 -11.46 -0.45 -13.64
CA GLY A 337 -11.41 -0.94 -12.26
C GLY A 337 -12.70 -1.58 -11.73
N LYS A 338 -12.65 -2.31 -10.61
CA LYS A 338 -13.87 -2.62 -9.81
C LYS A 338 -14.11 -1.56 -8.73
N VAL A 339 -13.11 -1.26 -7.90
CA VAL A 339 -13.20 -0.28 -6.80
C VAL A 339 -11.94 0.57 -6.76
N LEU A 340 -12.03 1.90 -6.71
CA LEU A 340 -10.81 2.71 -6.56
C LEU A 340 -10.25 2.60 -5.13
N ALA A 341 -11.07 2.89 -4.10
CA ALA A 341 -10.67 2.72 -2.70
C ALA A 341 -11.66 1.86 -1.89
N GLY A 342 -11.15 0.82 -1.21
CA GLY A 342 -11.90 0.01 -0.25
C GLY A 342 -11.41 0.23 1.19
N ILE A 343 -12.28 0.74 2.06
CA ILE A 343 -11.98 1.12 3.45
C ILE A 343 -12.86 0.38 4.45
N ASN A 344 -12.39 0.19 5.70
CA ASN A 344 -13.20 -0.38 6.77
C ASN A 344 -13.68 0.73 7.73
N SER A 345 -14.85 1.31 7.48
CA SER A 345 -15.30 2.50 8.21
C SER A 345 -15.59 2.23 9.69
N ASN A 346 -15.89 0.98 10.06
CA ASN A 346 -16.02 0.56 11.46
C ASN A 346 -14.70 0.64 12.27
N TYR A 347 -13.56 0.71 11.59
CA TYR A 347 -12.23 0.92 12.21
C TYR A 347 -11.74 2.38 12.14
N GLY A 348 -12.58 3.30 11.66
CA GLY A 348 -12.20 4.71 11.52
C GLY A 348 -11.50 5.05 10.20
N ASP A 349 -11.41 4.09 9.26
CA ASP A 349 -10.73 4.32 8.00
C ASP A 349 -11.39 5.45 7.19
N THR A 350 -10.55 6.19 6.46
CA THR A 350 -11.02 7.22 5.51
C THR A 350 -10.30 7.14 4.18
N ALA A 351 -11.00 7.44 3.10
CA ALA A 351 -10.43 7.70 1.79
C ALA A 351 -10.75 9.14 1.37
N THR A 352 -9.71 9.95 1.16
CA THR A 352 -9.85 11.28 0.56
C THR A 352 -9.42 11.21 -0.89
N ILE A 353 -10.26 11.66 -1.83
CA ILE A 353 -10.00 11.56 -3.27
C ILE A 353 -10.16 12.94 -3.89
N THR A 354 -9.14 13.43 -4.59
CA THR A 354 -9.09 14.74 -5.23
C THR A 354 -8.48 14.67 -6.62
N ASN A 355 -8.85 15.62 -7.48
CA ASN A 355 -8.22 15.88 -8.80
C ASN A 355 -8.04 14.64 -9.70
N SER A 356 -8.86 13.61 -9.52
CA SER A 356 -8.63 12.30 -10.14
C SER A 356 -9.51 12.09 -11.37
N CYS A 357 -8.98 11.32 -12.30
CA CYS A 357 -9.62 10.97 -13.56
C CYS A 357 -9.90 9.47 -13.51
N VAL A 358 -11.18 9.08 -13.50
CA VAL A 358 -11.61 7.71 -13.29
C VAL A 358 -12.62 7.30 -14.36
N SER A 359 -12.23 6.32 -15.18
CA SER A 359 -13.05 5.75 -16.24
C SER A 359 -13.27 4.27 -16.04
N ASN A 360 -14.40 3.76 -16.52
CA ASN A 360 -14.74 2.33 -16.53
C ASN A 360 -14.55 1.62 -15.17
N THR A 361 -14.69 2.36 -14.06
CA THR A 361 -14.51 1.85 -12.70
C THR A 361 -15.85 1.83 -11.97
N LYS A 362 -16.23 0.68 -11.38
CA LYS A 362 -17.60 0.50 -10.87
C LYS A 362 -17.93 1.32 -9.63
N SER A 363 -16.97 1.50 -8.73
CA SER A 363 -17.12 2.30 -7.51
C SER A 363 -15.85 3.12 -7.25
N ILE A 364 -16.02 4.38 -6.84
CA ILE A 364 -14.92 5.24 -6.43
C ILE A 364 -14.47 4.91 -5.01
N CYS A 365 -15.40 4.80 -4.08
CA CYS A 365 -15.08 4.45 -2.70
C CYS A 365 -16.17 3.54 -2.14
N THR A 366 -15.73 2.44 -1.53
CA THR A 366 -16.59 1.43 -0.94
C THR A 366 -16.18 1.19 0.50
N GLU A 367 -17.16 1.26 1.40
CA GLU A 367 -17.03 0.97 2.82
C GLU A 367 -17.38 -0.49 3.10
N PHE A 368 -16.54 -1.12 3.91
CA PHE A 368 -16.69 -2.50 4.38
C PHE A 368 -16.77 -2.55 5.90
N GLU A 369 -17.40 -3.60 6.43
CA GLU A 369 -17.32 -3.98 7.84
C GLU A 369 -16.12 -4.92 8.00
N GLY A 370 -14.99 -4.35 8.42
CA GLY A 370 -13.79 -5.14 8.73
C GLY A 370 -14.01 -5.98 9.99
N ASN A 371 -13.19 -7.02 10.15
CA ASN A 371 -13.16 -7.90 11.31
C ASN A 371 -11.72 -8.39 11.58
N ASP A 372 -11.52 -9.04 12.73
CA ASP A 372 -10.28 -9.68 13.15
C ASP A 372 -10.45 -11.21 13.28
N THR A 373 -11.47 -11.78 12.62
CA THR A 373 -11.79 -13.23 12.68
C THR A 373 -11.22 -14.01 11.50
N GLY A 374 -10.70 -13.31 10.49
CA GLY A 374 -10.28 -13.88 9.21
C GLY A 374 -11.42 -14.05 8.21
N ASP A 375 -12.66 -13.76 8.60
CA ASP A 375 -13.81 -13.85 7.70
C ASP A 375 -13.78 -12.74 6.64
N GLU A 376 -14.30 -13.00 5.45
CA GLU A 376 -14.35 -11.99 4.40
C GLU A 376 -15.21 -10.78 4.83
N PRO A 377 -14.68 -9.54 4.71
CA PRO A 377 -15.40 -8.32 5.08
C PRO A 377 -16.67 -8.14 4.25
N THR A 378 -17.75 -7.69 4.89
CA THR A 378 -19.01 -7.42 4.19
C THR A 378 -19.01 -5.99 3.63
N GLU A 379 -19.52 -5.81 2.42
CA GLU A 379 -19.74 -4.47 1.88
C GLU A 379 -20.91 -3.80 2.61
N ILE A 380 -20.69 -2.58 3.10
CA ILE A 380 -21.71 -1.76 3.77
C ILE A 380 -22.36 -0.82 2.77
N SER A 381 -21.54 -0.03 2.07
CA SER A 381 -22.01 0.99 1.14
C SER A 381 -20.93 1.40 0.14
N SER A 382 -21.35 2.07 -0.93
CA SER A 382 -20.47 2.65 -1.94
C SER A 382 -20.93 4.07 -2.26
N GLY A 383 -20.00 5.00 -2.46
CA GLY A 383 -20.31 6.40 -2.77
C GLY A 383 -19.65 7.41 -1.83
N ILE A 384 -20.14 8.64 -1.84
CA ILE A 384 -19.68 9.73 -0.97
C ILE A 384 -20.25 9.54 0.44
N SER A 385 -19.44 9.71 1.48
CA SER A 385 -19.83 9.60 2.88
C SER A 385 -18.89 10.40 3.79
N GLU A 386 -19.02 10.24 5.12
CA GLU A 386 -18.07 10.82 6.09
C GLU A 386 -16.69 10.16 6.02
N SER A 387 -16.62 8.89 5.60
CA SER A 387 -15.36 8.13 5.46
C SER A 387 -14.86 8.11 4.01
N CYS A 388 -15.76 8.19 3.03
CA CYS A 388 -15.45 8.31 1.61
C CYS A 388 -15.58 9.78 1.16
N ILE A 389 -14.48 10.51 1.27
CA ILE A 389 -14.43 11.97 1.22
C ILE A 389 -14.02 12.43 -0.18
N TYR A 390 -15.01 12.74 -1.00
CA TYR A 390 -14.83 13.34 -2.34
C TYR A 390 -16.13 13.99 -2.82
N THR A 391 -16.04 14.74 -3.91
CA THR A 391 -17.19 15.28 -4.66
C THR A 391 -17.18 14.78 -6.10
N ASP A 392 -18.28 14.95 -6.81
CA ASP A 392 -18.33 14.63 -8.25
C ASP A 392 -17.29 15.41 -9.07
N ALA A 393 -16.86 16.59 -8.61
CA ALA A 393 -15.83 17.39 -9.28
C ALA A 393 -14.41 16.84 -9.05
N ASP A 394 -14.21 16.08 -7.97
CA ASP A 394 -12.92 15.47 -7.63
C ASP A 394 -12.64 14.20 -8.44
N THR A 395 -13.68 13.59 -9.03
CA THR A 395 -13.57 12.39 -9.87
C THR A 395 -14.24 12.62 -11.21
N THR A 396 -13.45 13.08 -12.17
CA THR A 396 -13.90 13.28 -13.55
C THR A 396 -13.69 12.02 -14.40
N THR A 397 -14.36 11.89 -15.52
CA THR A 397 -14.13 10.81 -16.48
C THR A 397 -12.97 11.17 -17.41
N CYS A 398 -12.07 10.21 -17.65
CA CYS A 398 -11.10 10.20 -18.74
C CYS A 398 -11.79 9.76 -20.05
#